data_AF-A0A924AFH8-F1
#
_entry.id   AF-A0A924AFH8-F1
#
_cell.length_a   1.000
_cell.length_b   1.000
_cell.length_c   1.000
_cell.angle_alpha   90.00
_cell.angle_beta   90.00
_cell.angle_gamma   90.00
#
_symmetry.space_group_name_H-M   'P 1'
#
loop_
_entity.id
_entity.type
_entity.pdbx_description
1 polymer ?
#
loop_
_entity_poly.entity_id
_entity_poly.type
_entity_poly.pdbx_seq_one_letter_code
_entity_poly.pdbx_strand_id
1 'polypeptide(L)'
;MNQLSRLCTPLFLLMLAGCASTSAPGKLDNTQIRDEVVQTGPAEYRLTAYGAEVHEASQVLRAFEARATKLCAPGMARHPAVKSEPYQYDTGVGAAGNPTAAHSAFKATGVVTCVAK
;
A
#
# COMPACT_ATOMS: atom_id res chain seq x y z
N MET A 1 65.22 25.42 -4.82
CA MET A 1 64.44 26.44 -4.08
C MET A 1 63.14 26.69 -4.83
N ASN A 2 62.02 26.48 -4.14
CA ASN A 2 60.63 26.96 -4.30
C ASN A 2 60.03 27.13 -5.73
N GLN A 3 59.00 26.35 -6.12
CA GLN A 3 57.55 26.48 -5.80
C GLN A 3 56.88 27.75 -6.37
N LEU A 4 55.89 27.52 -7.28
CA LEU A 4 54.55 28.14 -7.41
C LEU A 4 54.11 28.10 -8.89
N SER A 5 53.33 27.10 -9.31
CA SER A 5 51.85 27.05 -9.28
C SER A 5 51.16 27.97 -10.29
N ARG A 6 50.52 27.35 -11.31
CA ARG A 6 49.07 27.46 -11.53
C ARG A 6 48.63 26.53 -12.65
N LEU A 7 47.88 25.51 -12.24
CA LEU A 7 47.22 24.52 -13.07
C LEU A 7 46.13 25.21 -13.91
N CYS A 8 46.17 24.97 -15.21
CA CYS A 8 45.09 25.28 -16.13
C CYS A 8 44.05 24.17 -16.02
N THR A 9 42.92 24.44 -15.36
CA THR A 9 41.80 23.51 -15.24
C THR A 9 40.86 23.71 -16.42
N PRO A 10 40.70 22.75 -17.35
CA PRO A 10 39.59 22.80 -18.28
C PRO A 10 38.30 22.43 -17.54
N LEU A 11 37.37 23.38 -17.54
CA LEU A 11 36.00 23.26 -17.06
C LEU A 11 35.26 22.22 -17.93
N PHE A 12 35.20 20.97 -17.47
CA PHE A 12 34.37 19.94 -18.08
C PHE A 12 32.91 20.25 -17.72
N LEU A 13 32.18 20.82 -18.68
CA LEU A 13 30.73 21.00 -18.61
C LEU A 13 30.07 19.62 -18.70
N LEU A 14 29.92 18.94 -17.56
CA LEU A 14 29.02 17.80 -17.42
C LEU A 14 27.59 18.33 -17.56
N MET A 15 27.07 18.31 -18.78
CA MET A 15 25.63 18.26 -19.01
C MET A 15 25.13 16.93 -18.42
N LEU A 16 24.88 16.94 -17.11
CA LEU A 16 23.87 16.09 -16.52
C LEU A 16 22.56 16.51 -17.18
N ALA A 17 22.22 15.84 -18.28
CA ALA A 17 20.84 15.58 -18.62
C ALA A 17 20.27 14.81 -17.43
N GLY A 18 19.93 15.55 -16.38
CA GLY A 18 19.05 15.09 -15.34
C GLY A 18 17.79 14.73 -16.08
N CYS A 19 17.64 13.43 -16.34
CA CYS A 19 16.35 12.83 -16.50
C CYS A 19 15.59 13.30 -15.26
N ALA A 20 14.83 14.38 -15.40
CA ALA A 20 13.82 14.75 -14.45
C ALA A 20 12.83 13.59 -14.57
N SER A 21 13.13 12.51 -13.85
CA SER A 21 12.16 11.53 -13.45
C SER A 21 11.16 12.33 -12.66
N THR A 22 10.19 12.91 -13.37
CA THR A 22 8.91 13.30 -12.82
C THR A 22 8.47 12.08 -12.05
N SER A 23 8.63 12.15 -10.73
CA SER A 23 8.08 11.18 -9.82
C SER A 23 6.63 11.04 -10.22
N ALA A 24 6.27 9.83 -10.69
CA ALA A 24 4.89 9.45 -10.90
C ALA A 24 4.08 9.88 -9.65
N PRO A 25 2.82 10.32 -9.83
CA PRO A 25 1.99 10.75 -8.71
C PRO A 25 2.10 9.72 -7.59
N GLY A 26 2.47 10.21 -6.40
CA GLY A 26 3.10 9.42 -5.35
C GLY A 26 2.42 8.06 -5.16
N LYS A 27 3.22 6.99 -5.12
CA LYS A 27 2.78 5.65 -4.70
C LYS A 27 1.97 5.83 -3.41
N LEU A 28 0.65 5.70 -3.50
CA LEU A 28 -0.22 5.76 -2.35
C LEU A 28 0.16 4.58 -1.43
N ASP A 29 0.52 4.95 -0.21
CA ASP A 29 1.03 4.03 0.79
C ASP A 29 -0.08 3.06 1.21
N ASN A 30 0.28 1.79 1.40
CA ASN A 30 -0.64 0.76 1.88
C ASN A 30 -1.25 1.11 3.25
N THR A 31 -0.72 2.11 3.96
CA THR A 31 -1.28 2.69 5.19
C THR A 31 -2.66 3.32 5.02
N GLN A 32 -3.08 3.64 3.80
CA GLN A 32 -4.41 4.19 3.51
C GLN A 32 -5.46 3.11 3.21
N ILE A 33 -5.08 1.83 3.24
CA ILE A 33 -6.02 0.70 3.11
C ILE A 33 -6.69 0.46 4.46
N ARG A 34 -8.02 0.56 4.50
CA ARG A 34 -8.82 0.33 5.71
C ARG A 34 -8.91 -1.17 5.97
N ASP A 35 -8.78 -1.59 7.23
CA ASP A 35 -9.02 -2.96 7.64
C ASP A 35 -10.20 -3.09 8.61
N GLU A 36 -10.90 -4.22 8.52
CA GLU A 36 -11.88 -4.67 9.50
C GLU A 36 -11.45 -6.04 10.02
N VAL A 37 -11.44 -6.20 11.35
CA VAL A 37 -11.06 -7.45 12.01
C VAL A 37 -12.15 -7.83 12.99
N VAL A 38 -12.70 -9.03 12.80
CA VAL A 38 -13.72 -9.60 13.69
C VAL A 38 -13.18 -10.91 14.24
N GLN A 39 -13.05 -11.04 15.55
CA GLN A 39 -12.71 -12.31 16.17
C GLN A 39 -13.91 -13.27 16.06
N THR A 40 -13.71 -14.41 15.43
CA THR A 40 -14.77 -15.43 15.20
C THR A 40 -14.62 -16.64 16.12
N GLY A 41 -13.46 -16.79 16.77
CA GLY A 41 -13.20 -17.85 17.73
C GLY A 41 -11.88 -17.68 18.48
N PRO A 42 -11.47 -18.69 19.28
CA PRO A 42 -10.16 -18.69 19.92
C PRO A 42 -9.05 -18.67 18.86
N ALA A 43 -8.25 -17.60 18.86
CA ALA A 43 -7.16 -17.39 17.90
C ALA A 43 -7.60 -17.40 16.41
N GLU A 44 -8.87 -17.12 16.13
CA GLU A 44 -9.42 -17.05 14.77
C GLU A 44 -10.08 -15.69 14.52
N TYR A 45 -9.76 -15.10 13.37
CA TYR A 45 -10.21 -13.76 12.98
C TYR A 45 -10.68 -13.75 11.53
N ARG A 46 -11.86 -13.19 11.27
CA ARG A 46 -12.24 -12.74 9.94
C ARG A 46 -11.62 -11.37 9.71
N LEU A 47 -10.72 -11.29 8.72
CA LEU A 47 -10.06 -10.06 8.30
C LEU A 47 -10.61 -9.65 6.93
N THR A 48 -10.91 -8.36 6.78
CA THR A 48 -11.20 -7.75 5.48
C THR A 48 -10.33 -6.52 5.28
N ALA A 49 -9.59 -6.45 4.19
CA ALA A 49 -8.88 -5.26 3.75
C ALA A 49 -9.66 -4.59 2.61
N TYR A 50 -9.90 -3.28 2.72
CA TYR A 50 -10.66 -2.48 1.77
C TYR A 50 -9.77 -1.43 1.11
N GLY A 51 -9.52 -1.60 -0.20
CA GLY A 51 -8.95 -0.55 -1.02
C GLY A 51 -10.00 0.52 -1.38
N ALA A 52 -9.52 1.74 -1.61
CA ALA A 52 -10.21 2.77 -2.39
C ALA A 52 -9.97 2.59 -3.91
N GLU A 53 -10.66 3.38 -4.75
CA GLU A 53 -10.60 3.29 -6.23
C GLU A 53 -9.20 3.33 -6.84
N VAL A 54 -8.27 3.98 -6.14
CA VAL A 54 -6.88 4.18 -6.54
C VAL A 54 -5.97 2.99 -6.21
N HIS A 55 -6.46 1.97 -5.50
CA HIS A 55 -5.67 0.81 -5.10
C HIS A 55 -5.88 -0.35 -6.05
N GLU A 56 -4.77 -0.94 -6.49
CA GLU A 56 -4.79 -2.16 -7.27
C GLU A 56 -5.13 -3.38 -6.41
N ALA A 57 -5.72 -4.40 -7.03
CA ALA A 57 -6.05 -5.68 -6.40
C ALA A 57 -4.85 -6.30 -5.64
N SER A 58 -3.64 -6.16 -6.18
CA SER A 58 -2.41 -6.67 -5.56
C SER A 58 -1.96 -5.88 -4.33
N GLN A 59 -2.24 -4.57 -4.27
CA GLN A 59 -1.96 -3.74 -3.09
C GLN A 59 -2.87 -4.14 -1.93
N VAL A 60 -4.15 -4.37 -2.22
CA VAL A 60 -5.13 -4.82 -1.22
C VAL A 60 -4.78 -6.20 -0.67
N LEU A 61 -4.34 -7.13 -1.53
CA LEU A 61 -3.89 -8.45 -1.08
C LEU A 61 -2.64 -8.36 -0.18
N ARG A 62 -1.63 -7.57 -0.58
CA ARG A 62 -0.44 -7.35 0.26
C ARG A 62 -0.77 -6.71 1.61
N ALA A 63 -1.74 -5.79 1.64
CA ALA A 63 -2.19 -5.18 2.89
C ALA A 63 -2.90 -6.20 3.80
N PHE A 64 -3.72 -7.09 3.23
CA PHE A 64 -4.31 -8.21 3.96
C PHE A 64 -3.22 -9.08 4.61
N GLU A 65 -2.22 -9.52 3.84
CA GLU A 65 -1.14 -10.40 4.32
C GLU A 65 -0.31 -9.73 5.42
N ALA A 66 0.01 -8.44 5.23
CA ALA A 66 0.72 -7.65 6.23
C ALA A 66 -0.11 -7.51 7.53
N ARG A 67 -1.42 -7.31 7.42
CA ARG A 67 -2.31 -7.22 8.59
C ARG A 67 -2.48 -8.56 9.28
N ALA A 68 -2.65 -9.66 8.53
CA ALA A 68 -2.71 -11.02 9.08
C ALA A 68 -1.43 -11.35 9.88
N THR A 69 -0.26 -10.96 9.35
CA THR A 69 1.02 -11.14 10.04
C THR A 69 1.15 -10.29 11.31
N LYS A 70 0.52 -9.11 11.38
CA LYS A 70 0.50 -8.25 12.59
C LYS A 70 -0.52 -8.72 13.63
N LEU A 71 -1.61 -9.36 13.21
CA LEU A 71 -2.63 -9.89 14.12
C LEU A 71 -2.10 -11.07 14.94
N CYS A 72 -1.23 -11.88 14.35
CA CYS A 72 -0.53 -12.96 15.02
C CYS A 72 0.91 -12.56 15.34
N ALA A 73 1.64 -13.33 16.16
CA ALA A 73 3.08 -13.14 16.23
C ALA A 73 3.76 -13.59 14.90
N PRO A 74 4.97 -13.11 14.58
CA PRO A 74 5.64 -13.44 13.32
C PRO A 74 5.73 -14.96 13.08
N GLY A 75 5.29 -15.40 11.89
CA GLY A 75 5.29 -16.81 11.49
C GLY A 75 4.14 -17.65 12.06
N MET A 76 3.22 -17.06 12.82
CA MET A 76 2.08 -17.77 13.43
C MET A 76 0.77 -17.59 12.66
N ALA A 77 0.70 -16.64 11.73
CA ALA A 77 -0.49 -16.42 10.92
C ALA A 77 -0.64 -17.52 9.87
N ARG A 78 -1.77 -18.23 9.89
CA ARG A 78 -2.22 -19.09 8.80
C ARG A 78 -3.47 -18.49 8.18
N HIS A 79 -3.44 -18.31 6.88
CA HIS A 79 -4.61 -18.00 6.08
C HIS A 79 -4.48 -18.78 4.76
N PRO A 80 -5.45 -19.64 4.39
CA PRO A 80 -5.46 -20.27 3.08
C PRO A 80 -5.54 -19.21 1.98
N ALA A 81 -5.22 -19.57 0.74
CA ALA A 81 -5.06 -18.62 -0.38
C ALA A 81 -6.21 -17.59 -0.46
N VAL A 82 -5.91 -16.37 -0.02
CA VAL A 82 -6.84 -15.23 -0.07
C VAL A 82 -6.69 -14.56 -1.43
N LYS A 83 -7.82 -14.14 -1.99
CA LYS A 83 -7.87 -13.36 -3.23
C LYS A 83 -8.50 -12.01 -2.95
N SER A 84 -8.06 -11.01 -3.70
CA SER A 84 -8.78 -9.76 -3.80
C SER A 84 -9.86 -9.86 -4.88
N GLU A 85 -11.00 -9.24 -4.62
CA GLU A 85 -12.16 -9.21 -5.50
C GLU A 85 -12.67 -7.77 -5.65
N PRO A 86 -13.27 -7.41 -6.80
CA PRO A 86 -13.86 -6.10 -6.97
C PRO A 86 -15.07 -5.91 -6.04
N TYR A 87 -15.26 -4.69 -5.58
CA TYR A 87 -16.47 -4.26 -4.88
C TYR A 87 -16.80 -2.81 -5.25
N GLN A 88 -18.01 -2.37 -4.93
CA GLN A 88 -18.38 -0.96 -5.03
C GLN A 88 -18.70 -0.36 -3.66
N TYR A 89 -18.38 0.91 -3.48
CA TYR A 89 -18.79 1.69 -2.33
C TYR A 89 -19.26 3.08 -2.76
N ASP A 90 -20.22 3.62 -2.02
CA ASP A 90 -20.69 4.98 -2.17
C ASP A 90 -20.04 5.86 -1.11
N THR A 91 -19.62 7.07 -1.48
CA THR A 91 -19.06 8.06 -0.53
C THR A 91 -20.13 8.93 0.15
N GLY A 92 -21.41 8.54 0.04
CA GLY A 92 -22.54 9.26 0.63
C GLY A 92 -22.90 10.55 -0.10
N VAL A 93 -24.06 11.12 0.25
CA VAL A 93 -24.54 12.40 -0.27
C VAL A 93 -23.69 13.52 0.32
N GLY A 94 -22.98 14.30 -0.51
CA GLY A 94 -22.35 15.52 -0.04
C GLY A 94 -23.42 16.44 0.56
N ALA A 95 -23.16 17.02 1.73
CA ALA A 95 -24.01 18.06 2.32
C ALA A 95 -24.27 19.15 1.26
N ALA A 96 -25.48 19.15 0.69
CA ALA A 96 -26.01 19.98 -0.42
C ALA A 96 -26.79 19.18 -1.50
N GLY A 97 -26.98 17.86 -1.36
CA GLY A 97 -27.85 17.10 -2.27
C GLY A 97 -27.18 16.68 -3.58
N ASN A 98 -25.84 16.58 -3.60
CA ASN A 98 -25.12 16.02 -4.74
C ASN A 98 -25.34 14.49 -4.82
N PRO A 99 -25.49 13.92 -6.03
CA PRO A 99 -25.70 12.49 -6.21
C PRO A 99 -24.55 11.68 -5.62
N THR A 100 -24.88 10.52 -5.04
CA THR A 100 -23.92 9.51 -4.61
C THR A 100 -23.06 9.07 -5.80
N ALA A 101 -21.74 9.16 -5.65
CA ALA A 101 -20.80 8.57 -6.60
C ALA A 101 -20.48 7.13 -6.16
N ALA A 102 -20.79 6.18 -7.02
CA ALA A 102 -20.37 4.79 -6.86
C ALA A 102 -18.92 4.65 -7.33
N HIS A 103 -18.05 4.13 -6.47
CA HIS A 103 -16.64 3.90 -6.76
C HIS A 103 -16.36 2.41 -6.89
N SER A 104 -15.64 2.02 -7.94
CA SER A 104 -15.13 0.66 -8.10
C SER A 104 -13.79 0.52 -7.39
N ALA A 105 -13.64 -0.51 -6.57
CA ALA A 105 -12.41 -0.77 -5.84
C ALA A 105 -12.22 -2.28 -5.60
N PHE A 106 -11.21 -2.66 -4.81
CA PHE A 106 -10.95 -4.06 -4.44
C PHE A 106 -11.02 -4.26 -2.92
N LYS A 107 -11.49 -5.43 -2.51
CA LYS A 107 -11.41 -5.92 -1.14
C LYS A 107 -10.76 -7.30 -1.10
N ALA A 108 -10.07 -7.63 -0.02
CA ALA A 108 -9.57 -8.98 0.24
C ALA A 108 -10.13 -9.47 1.58
N THR A 109 -10.85 -10.58 1.56
CA THR A 109 -11.52 -11.14 2.75
C THR A 109 -11.02 -12.55 3.00
N GLY A 110 -10.71 -12.88 4.25
CA GLY A 110 -10.26 -14.22 4.62
C GLY A 110 -10.32 -14.47 6.11
N VAL A 111 -10.18 -15.74 6.48
CA VAL A 111 -10.01 -16.17 7.87
C VAL A 111 -8.51 -16.31 8.16
N VAL A 112 -8.08 -15.70 9.26
CA VAL A 112 -6.73 -15.76 9.79
C VAL A 112 -6.77 -16.52 11.11
N THR A 113 -6.00 -17.60 11.20
CA THR A 113 -5.81 -18.37 12.45
C THR A 113 -4.39 -18.15 12.96
N CYS A 114 -4.25 -17.77 14.23
CA CYS A 114 -2.95 -17.68 14.89
C CYS A 114 -2.60 -19.03 15.52
N VAL A 115 -1.60 -19.72 14.97
CA VAL A 115 -1.14 -21.02 15.50
C VAL A 115 0.06 -20.87 16.42
N ALA A 116 0.11 -21.61 17.53
CA ALA A 116 1.31 -21.73 18.35
C ALA A 116 2.50 -22.19 17.49
N LYS A 117 3.68 -21.63 17.77
CA LYS A 117 4.94 -22.04 17.11
C LYS A 117 5.40 -23.40 17.62
#